data_AF-A0A4R6ETP0-F1
#
_entry.id   AF-A0A4R6ETP0-F1
#
_cell.length_a   1.000
_cell.length_b   1.000
_cell.length_c   1.000
_cell.angle_alpha   90.00
_cell.angle_beta   90.00
_cell.angle_gamma   90.00
#
_symmetry.space_group_name_H-M   'P 1'
#
loop_
_entity.id
_entity.type
_entity.pdbx_description
1 polymer ?
#
loop_
_entity_poly.entity_id
_entity_poly.type
_entity_poly.pdbx_seq_one_letter_code
_entity_poly.pdbx_strand_id
1 'polypeptide(L)'
;MSKMTKLSSAELENKALAGYNAHVGHTAVVRRILVNVGGSFDYRWLSSQAMVRVVPTPRYQVLQFACQDLITPVWTVHLGQPHPEIPSDALLTVHAKSYSADGRVHPGDVFARRADLVKRGAIAGTTVATRALVRSALSFLRLSTQ
;
A
#
# COMPACT_ATOMS: atom_id res chain seq x y z
N MET A 1 34.46 -15.72 24.42
CA MET A 1 33.14 -15.36 23.86
C MET A 1 33.15 -13.86 23.60
N SER A 2 33.19 -13.42 22.34
CA SER A 2 33.15 -11.98 22.03
C SER A 2 31.78 -11.41 22.39
N LYS A 3 31.79 -10.34 23.20
CA LYS A 3 30.60 -9.58 23.56
C LYS A 3 30.09 -8.92 22.28
N MET A 4 29.02 -9.45 21.68
CA MET A 4 28.35 -8.80 20.56
C MET A 4 27.80 -7.47 21.07
N THR A 5 28.39 -6.37 20.64
CA THR A 5 27.87 -5.02 20.91
C THR A 5 26.55 -4.89 20.18
N LYS A 6 25.46 -4.58 20.90
CA LYS A 6 24.17 -4.30 20.29
C LYS A 6 24.30 -3.11 19.34
N LEU A 7 23.72 -3.22 18.15
CA LEU A 7 23.55 -2.11 17.23
C LEU A 7 22.62 -1.07 17.87
N SER A 8 23.01 0.18 17.76
CA SER A 8 22.20 1.34 18.10
C SER A 8 21.04 1.52 17.11
N SER A 9 20.02 2.28 17.51
CA SER A 9 18.90 2.64 16.61
C SER A 9 19.38 3.32 15.32
N ALA A 10 20.40 4.18 15.40
CA ALA A 10 20.98 4.83 14.23
C ALA A 10 21.63 3.83 13.25
N GLU A 11 22.29 2.79 13.75
CA GLU A 11 22.85 1.73 12.90
C GLU A 11 21.75 0.87 12.26
N LEU A 12 20.66 0.60 12.97
CA LEU A 12 19.50 -0.08 12.42
C LEU A 12 18.82 0.75 11.32
N GLU A 13 18.62 2.04 11.55
CA GLU A 13 18.09 2.96 10.54
C GLU A 13 18.98 3.02 9.29
N ASN A 14 20.30 3.11 9.47
CA ASN A 14 21.24 3.14 8.35
C ASN A 14 21.17 1.84 7.52
N LYS A 15 21.05 0.68 8.18
CA LYS A 15 20.87 -0.61 7.49
C LYS A 15 19.56 -0.66 6.71
N ALA A 16 18.46 -0.21 7.32
CA ALA A 16 17.16 -0.14 6.67
C ALA A 16 17.17 0.77 5.43
N LEU A 17 17.75 1.97 5.55
CA LEU A 17 17.86 2.94 4.46
C LEU A 17 18.79 2.46 3.34
N ALA A 18 19.94 1.87 3.68
CA ALA A 18 20.85 1.30 2.69
C ALA A 18 20.15 0.19 1.89
N GLY A 19 19.40 -0.69 2.57
CA GLY A 19 18.58 -1.72 1.93
C GLY A 19 17.53 -1.12 0.99
N TYR A 20 16.80 -0.10 1.44
CA TYR A 20 15.80 0.59 0.62
C TYR A 20 16.41 1.29 -0.60
N ASN A 21 17.50 2.05 -0.42
CA ASN A 21 18.16 2.79 -1.50
C ASN A 21 18.71 1.86 -2.59
N ALA A 22 19.11 0.63 -2.23
CA ALA A 22 19.53 -0.38 -3.19
C ALA A 22 18.39 -0.99 -4.02
N HIS A 23 17.13 -0.82 -3.60
CA HIS A 23 15.96 -1.46 -4.24
C HIS A 23 14.96 -0.46 -4.82
N VAL A 24 14.95 0.80 -4.38
CA VAL A 24 14.05 1.81 -4.94
C VAL A 24 14.26 1.94 -6.45
N GLY A 25 13.17 1.89 -7.22
CA GLY A 25 13.19 1.90 -8.67
C GLY A 25 13.34 0.52 -9.34
N HIS A 26 13.74 -0.51 -8.59
CA HIS A 26 13.88 -1.89 -9.08
C HIS A 26 12.58 -2.69 -8.97
N THR A 27 12.51 -3.79 -9.72
CA THR A 27 11.40 -4.73 -9.71
C THR A 27 11.69 -5.90 -8.76
N ALA A 28 10.70 -6.28 -7.98
CA ALA A 28 10.69 -7.45 -7.11
C ALA A 28 9.61 -8.44 -7.55
N VAL A 29 9.83 -9.72 -7.24
CA VAL A 29 8.89 -10.81 -7.52
C VAL A 29 8.10 -11.12 -6.25
N VAL A 30 6.77 -11.08 -6.36
CA VAL A 30 5.82 -11.38 -5.27
C VAL A 30 5.09 -12.68 -5.60
N ARG A 31 5.05 -13.62 -4.64
CA ARG A 31 4.33 -14.89 -4.78
C ARG A 31 3.14 -15.02 -3.83
N ARG A 32 3.10 -14.19 -2.80
CA ARG A 32 2.07 -14.21 -1.75
C ARG A 32 1.62 -12.78 -1.48
N ILE A 33 0.36 -12.58 -1.12
CA ILE A 33 -0.18 -11.28 -0.70
C ILE A 33 -0.88 -11.42 0.64
N LEU A 34 -0.92 -10.33 1.40
CA LEU A 34 -1.70 -10.23 2.63
C LEU A 34 -2.92 -9.36 2.33
N VAL A 35 -4.11 -9.93 2.48
CA VAL A 35 -5.38 -9.26 2.19
C VAL A 35 -6.17 -9.14 3.48
N ASN A 36 -6.78 -8.00 3.72
CA ASN A 36 -7.75 -7.89 4.81
C ASN A 36 -9.13 -8.33 4.30
N VAL A 37 -9.71 -9.28 4.99
CA VAL A 37 -11.02 -9.85 4.70
C VAL A 37 -11.86 -9.69 5.96
N GLY A 38 -12.75 -8.69 5.96
CA GLY A 38 -13.70 -8.48 7.05
C GLY A 38 -13.05 -8.18 8.41
N GLY A 39 -11.89 -7.53 8.43
CA GLY A 39 -11.16 -7.20 9.67
C GLY A 39 -10.13 -8.26 10.09
N SER A 40 -10.00 -9.36 9.34
CA SER A 40 -8.94 -10.35 9.52
C SER A 40 -7.91 -10.25 8.40
N PHE A 41 -6.66 -10.67 8.66
CA PHE A 41 -5.61 -10.73 7.66
C PHE A 41 -5.44 -12.16 7.15
N ASP A 42 -5.49 -12.34 5.83
CA ASP A 42 -5.37 -13.63 5.16
C ASP A 42 -4.17 -13.63 4.19
N TYR A 43 -3.29 -14.61 4.34
CA TYR A 43 -2.12 -14.81 3.48
C TYR A 43 -2.49 -15.70 2.31
N ARG A 44 -2.51 -15.12 1.09
CA ARG A 44 -2.90 -15.83 -0.12
C ARG A 44 -1.74 -16.00 -1.08
N TRP A 45 -1.50 -17.22 -1.53
CA TRP A 45 -0.63 -17.48 -2.66
C TRP A 45 -1.31 -17.02 -3.95
N LEU A 46 -0.55 -16.34 -4.80
CA LEU A 46 -1.01 -15.96 -6.12
C LEU A 46 -0.90 -17.17 -7.06
N SER A 47 -1.86 -17.32 -7.97
CA SER A 47 -1.83 -18.34 -9.03
C SER A 47 -0.64 -18.18 -9.98
N SER A 48 -0.14 -16.94 -10.13
CA SER A 48 1.07 -16.62 -10.87
C SER A 48 1.88 -15.56 -10.12
N GLN A 49 3.19 -15.47 -10.39
CA GLN A 49 4.01 -14.45 -9.72
C GLN A 49 3.65 -13.04 -10.20
N ALA A 50 3.51 -12.09 -9.27
CA ALA A 50 3.35 -10.68 -9.57
C ALA A 50 4.71 -9.99 -9.61
N MET A 51 4.93 -9.16 -10.64
CA MET A 51 6.07 -8.26 -10.72
C MET A 51 5.67 -6.93 -10.12
N VAL A 52 6.36 -6.47 -9.09
CA VAL A 52 6.10 -5.18 -8.43
C VAL A 52 7.32 -4.28 -8.50
N ARG A 53 7.14 -3.01 -8.81
CA ARG A 53 8.21 -2.02 -8.80
C ARG A 53 8.22 -1.29 -7.47
N VAL A 54 9.37 -1.24 -6.80
CA VAL A 54 9.55 -0.43 -5.60
C VAL A 54 9.55 1.04 -5.99
N VAL A 55 8.67 1.82 -5.37
CA VAL A 55 8.52 3.25 -5.65
C VAL A 55 8.98 4.08 -4.44
N PRO A 56 9.21 5.39 -4.62
CA PRO A 56 9.55 6.27 -3.52
C PRO A 56 8.60 6.09 -2.33
N THR A 57 9.16 5.66 -1.21
CA THR A 57 8.46 5.37 0.03
C THR A 57 8.79 6.43 1.08
N PRO A 58 7.80 6.96 1.81
CA PRO A 58 8.08 7.89 2.90
C PRO A 58 9.01 7.30 3.96
N ARG A 59 9.96 8.11 4.45
CA ARG A 59 10.99 7.67 5.41
C ARG A 59 10.40 6.96 6.64
N TYR A 60 9.26 7.40 7.15
CA TYR A 60 8.63 6.80 8.34
C TYR A 60 8.16 5.35 8.11
N GLN A 61 7.85 4.95 6.87
CA GLN A 61 7.51 3.55 6.54
C GLN A 61 8.77 2.71 6.37
N VAL A 62 9.82 3.29 5.76
CA VAL A 62 11.13 2.63 5.64
C VAL A 62 11.74 2.38 7.02
N LEU A 63 11.49 3.27 7.98
CA LEU A 63 12.00 3.20 9.34
C LEU A 63 10.96 2.72 10.35
N GLN A 64 10.19 1.71 9.99
CA GLN A 64 9.18 1.15 10.88
C GLN A 64 9.82 0.19 11.90
N PHE A 65 9.89 0.62 13.16
CA PHE A 65 10.27 -0.25 14.27
C PHE A 65 9.11 -1.16 14.66
N ALA A 66 9.33 -2.47 14.61
CA ALA A 66 8.37 -3.47 15.10
C ALA A 66 8.45 -3.57 16.64
N CYS A 67 9.64 -3.39 17.19
CA CYS A 67 9.91 -3.17 18.61
C CYS A 67 11.21 -2.37 18.77
N GLN A 68 11.59 -2.06 20.01
CA GLN A 68 12.78 -1.22 20.29
C GLN A 68 14.08 -1.75 19.67
N ASP A 69 14.20 -3.08 19.55
CA ASP A 69 15.41 -3.77 19.08
C ASP A 69 15.25 -4.34 17.65
N LEU A 70 14.17 -4.02 16.92
CA LEU A 70 13.88 -4.60 15.60
C LEU A 70 13.24 -3.58 14.66
N ILE A 71 13.91 -3.30 13.54
CA ILE A 71 13.36 -2.50 12.45
C ILE A 71 12.92 -3.42 11.31
N THR A 72 11.69 -3.23 10.82
CA THR A 72 11.10 -3.97 9.69
C THR A 72 10.70 -2.95 8.63
N PRO A 73 11.57 -2.67 7.66
CA PRO A 73 11.29 -1.66 6.64
C PRO A 73 10.10 -2.08 5.78
N VAL A 74 9.19 -1.15 5.55
CA VAL A 74 8.07 -1.32 4.62
C VAL A 74 8.30 -0.41 3.43
N TRP A 75 8.12 -0.96 2.23
CA TRP A 75 8.30 -0.25 0.96
C TRP A 75 6.98 -0.17 0.20
N THR A 76 6.63 0.99 -0.32
CA THR A 76 5.54 1.14 -1.29
C THR A 76 5.95 0.52 -2.61
N VAL A 77 5.03 -0.23 -3.24
CA VAL A 77 5.25 -0.83 -4.55
C VAL A 77 4.05 -0.63 -5.46
N HIS A 78 4.28 -0.60 -6.77
CA HIS A 78 3.21 -0.66 -7.78
C HIS A 78 3.34 -1.95 -8.58
N LEU A 79 2.22 -2.45 -9.12
CA LEU A 79 2.29 -3.52 -10.11
C LEU A 79 3.08 -3.04 -11.34
N GLY A 80 4.08 -3.82 -11.74
CA GLY A 80 4.82 -3.60 -12.99
C GLY A 80 4.02 -4.04 -14.21
N GLN A 81 3.07 -4.96 -14.02
CA GLN A 81 2.13 -5.43 -15.05
C GLN A 81 0.78 -5.78 -14.40
N PRO A 82 -0.35 -5.69 -15.13
CA PRO A 82 -1.65 -6.14 -14.64
C PRO A 82 -1.58 -7.59 -14.13
N HIS A 83 -2.25 -7.86 -13.01
CA HIS A 83 -2.31 -9.20 -12.41
C HIS A 83 -3.77 -9.58 -12.16
N PRO A 84 -4.23 -10.79 -12.55
CA PRO A 84 -5.65 -11.15 -12.48
C PRO A 84 -6.23 -11.13 -11.05
N GLU A 85 -5.39 -11.42 -10.04
CA GLU A 85 -5.82 -11.50 -8.64
C GLU A 85 -5.54 -10.23 -7.83
N ILE A 86 -4.86 -9.24 -8.41
CA ILE A 86 -4.50 -7.99 -7.71
C ILE A 86 -5.15 -6.82 -8.45
N PRO A 87 -6.12 -6.13 -7.83
CA PRO A 87 -6.74 -4.95 -8.42
C PRO A 87 -5.71 -3.88 -8.77
N SER A 88 -5.88 -3.22 -9.91
CA SER A 88 -4.94 -2.19 -10.38
C SER A 88 -4.88 -0.95 -9.47
N ASP A 89 -5.92 -0.71 -8.68
CA ASP A 89 -6.04 0.37 -7.70
C ASP A 89 -5.59 -0.04 -6.29
N ALA A 90 -5.10 -1.27 -6.12
CA ALA A 90 -4.62 -1.73 -4.82
C ALA A 90 -3.38 -0.93 -4.39
N LEU A 91 -3.44 -0.40 -3.18
CA LEU A 91 -2.26 0.12 -2.49
C LEU A 91 -1.45 -1.07 -1.99
N LEU A 92 -0.23 -1.24 -2.50
CA LEU A 92 0.63 -2.39 -2.21
C LEU A 92 1.88 -1.94 -1.45
N THR A 93 2.23 -2.71 -0.42
CA THR A 93 3.52 -2.56 0.28
C THR A 93 4.24 -3.88 0.45
N VAL A 94 5.57 -3.85 0.44
CA VAL A 94 6.45 -5.01 0.67
C VAL A 94 7.15 -4.85 2.01
N HIS A 95 7.18 -5.93 2.80
CA HIS A 95 8.01 -6.00 4.00
C HIS A 95 9.41 -6.48 3.59
N ALA A 96 10.40 -5.62 3.77
CA ALA A 96 11.79 -5.95 3.45
C ALA A 96 12.45 -6.75 4.58
N LYS A 97 13.74 -7.02 4.43
CA LYS A 97 14.54 -7.67 5.49
C LYS A 97 14.47 -6.85 6.77
N SER A 98 14.17 -7.51 7.88
CA SER A 98 14.24 -6.88 9.21
C SER A 98 15.65 -6.97 9.77
N TYR A 99 16.05 -5.96 10.55
CA TYR A 99 17.35 -5.88 11.20
C TYR A 99 17.16 -5.76 12.71
N SER A 100 17.79 -6.65 13.47
CA SER A 100 17.73 -6.64 14.93
C SER A 100 19.00 -6.05 15.54
N ALA A 101 18.85 -5.52 16.76
CA ALA A 101 19.95 -4.93 17.52
C ALA A 101 21.07 -5.93 17.84
N ASP A 102 20.77 -7.23 17.91
CA ASP A 102 21.79 -8.29 18.08
C ASP A 102 22.55 -8.62 16.78
N GLY A 103 22.26 -7.92 15.69
CA GLY A 103 22.93 -8.07 14.38
C GLY A 103 22.31 -9.12 13.47
N ARG A 104 21.23 -9.80 13.88
CA ARG A 104 20.53 -10.76 13.01
C ARG A 104 19.76 -10.01 11.90
N VAL A 105 19.66 -10.70 10.77
CA VAL A 105 18.88 -10.24 9.61
C VAL A 105 17.81 -11.28 9.36
N HIS A 106 16.55 -10.86 9.46
CA HIS A 106 15.42 -11.71 9.14
C HIS A 106 15.05 -11.50 7.67
N PRO A 107 14.90 -12.56 6.87
CA PRO A 107 14.45 -12.42 5.51
C PRO A 107 13.07 -11.74 5.51
N GLY A 108 12.93 -10.72 4.67
CA GLY A 108 11.63 -10.13 4.40
C GLY A 108 10.84 -11.07 3.51
N ASP A 109 9.59 -11.34 3.86
CA ASP A 109 8.68 -11.94 2.91
C ASP A 109 8.24 -10.85 1.94
N VAL A 110 8.56 -11.02 0.65
CA VAL A 110 8.04 -10.13 -0.40
C VAL A 110 6.57 -10.48 -0.62
N PHE A 111 5.72 -9.96 0.24
CA PHE A 111 4.27 -10.01 0.07
C PHE A 111 3.70 -8.60 -0.01
N ALA A 112 2.72 -8.44 -0.89
CA ALA A 112 2.02 -7.17 -1.02
C ALA A 112 0.89 -7.11 0.01
N ARG A 113 0.89 -6.11 0.92
CA ARG A 113 -0.29 -5.81 1.72
C ARG A 113 -1.22 -4.92 0.91
N ARG A 114 -2.45 -5.37 0.68
CA ARG A 114 -3.52 -4.49 0.18
C ARG A 114 -3.93 -3.58 1.33
N ALA A 115 -3.56 -2.30 1.30
CA ALA A 115 -4.17 -1.35 2.23
C ALA A 115 -5.62 -1.16 1.77
N ASP A 116 -6.57 -1.68 2.54
CA ASP A 116 -7.98 -1.59 2.20
C ASP A 116 -8.35 -0.15 1.89
N LEU A 117 -9.17 0.02 0.86
CA LEU A 117 -10.02 1.19 0.73
C LEU A 117 -10.62 1.45 2.11
N VAL A 118 -10.20 2.54 2.76
CA VAL A 118 -11.05 3.21 3.75
C VAL A 118 -12.41 3.25 3.11
N LYS A 119 -13.41 2.61 3.73
CA LYS A 119 -14.80 2.64 3.30
C LYS A 119 -15.10 4.04 2.75
N ARG A 120 -15.19 4.20 1.42
CA ARG A 120 -16.21 5.11 0.89
C ARG A 120 -17.51 4.35 1.03
N GLY A 121 -17.99 4.29 2.27
CA GLY A 121 -19.42 4.27 2.53
C GLY A 121 -19.98 5.60 2.05
N ALA A 122 -20.08 5.74 0.73
CA ALA A 122 -20.96 6.68 0.06
C ALA A 122 -21.64 5.87 -1.06
N ILE A 123 -22.57 5.02 -0.61
CA ILE A 123 -23.81 4.65 -1.31
C ILE A 123 -23.63 3.93 -2.67
N ALA A 124 -23.48 2.60 -2.61
CA ALA A 124 -24.05 1.74 -3.64
C ALA A 124 -25.36 1.19 -3.06
N GLY A 125 -26.47 1.91 -3.29
CA GLY A 125 -27.75 1.50 -2.72
C GLY A 125 -28.92 2.48 -2.83
N THR A 126 -29.01 3.34 -3.85
CA THR A 126 -30.35 3.82 -4.29
C THR A 126 -30.32 4.18 -5.77
N THR A 127 -30.99 3.34 -6.55
CA THR A 127 -31.63 3.66 -7.82
C THR A 127 -32.22 5.07 -7.78
N VAL A 128 -32.06 5.85 -8.85
CA VAL A 128 -33.13 6.61 -9.54
C VAL A 128 -32.49 7.57 -10.53
N ALA A 129 -32.94 7.43 -11.78
CA ALA A 129 -32.76 8.39 -12.84
C ALA A 129 -33.15 9.81 -12.38
N THR A 130 -32.33 10.80 -12.68
CA THR A 130 -32.83 12.18 -12.77
C THR A 130 -32.22 12.85 -13.99
N ARG A 131 -32.62 12.33 -15.16
CA ARG A 131 -32.67 13.09 -16.39
C ARG A 131 -34.05 13.76 -16.45
N ALA A 132 -34.27 14.83 -15.67
CA ALA A 132 -35.43 15.71 -15.82
C ALA A 132 -35.25 17.02 -15.03
N LEU A 133 -35.50 18.12 -15.73
CA LEU A 133 -35.91 19.44 -15.21
C LEU A 133 -34.83 20.35 -14.60
N VAL A 134 -33.99 20.92 -15.47
CA VAL A 134 -33.72 22.37 -15.42
C VAL A 134 -34.09 22.96 -16.79
N ARG A 135 -35.39 23.03 -17.03
CA ARG A 135 -36.02 23.93 -18.02
C ARG A 135 -37.38 24.30 -17.45
N SER A 136 -37.42 25.43 -16.73
CA SER A 136 -38.57 26.34 -16.62
C SER A 136 -38.33 27.32 -15.48
N ALA A 137 -37.59 28.39 -15.76
CA ALA A 137 -37.71 29.66 -15.04
C ALA A 137 -36.91 30.73 -15.79
N LEU A 138 -37.26 31.01 -17.06
CA LEU A 138 -36.90 32.25 -17.79
C LEU A 138 -37.47 32.19 -19.21
N SER A 139 -38.80 32.21 -19.32
CA SER A 139 -39.53 32.52 -20.56
C SER A 139 -40.97 32.86 -20.21
N PHE A 140 -41.22 34.04 -19.66
CA PHE A 140 -42.49 34.76 -19.86
C PHE A 140 -42.21 36.24 -19.73
N LEU A 141 -41.55 36.78 -20.76
CA LEU A 141 -41.69 38.18 -21.11
C LEU A 141 -42.80 38.24 -22.15
N ARG A 142 -43.89 38.91 -21.75
CA ARG A 142 -44.68 39.86 -22.55
C ARG A 142 -45.79 39.35 -23.48
N LEU A 143 -46.85 40.18 -23.45
CA LEU A 143 -47.91 40.44 -24.44
C LEU A 143 -49.14 39.52 -24.30
N SER A 144 -50.39 39.98 -24.25
CA SER A 144 -51.00 41.27 -24.57
C SER A 144 -52.49 41.23 -24.17
N THR A 145 -53.13 42.40 -23.98
CA THR A 145 -54.55 42.74 -24.31
C THR A 145 -55.66 41.83 -23.74
N GLN A 146 -56.58 42.31 -22.91
CA GLN A 146 -57.60 43.35 -23.15
C GLN A 146 -58.13 43.90 -21.84
#